data_AF-A0A5B8VE74-F1
#
_entry.id   AF-A0A5B8VE74-F1
#
_cell.length_a   1.000
_cell.length_b   1.000
_cell.length_c   1.000
_cell.angle_alpha   90.00
_cell.angle_beta   90.00
_cell.angle_gamma   90.00
#
_symmetry.space_group_name_H-M   'P 1'
#
loop_
_entity.id
_entity.type
_entity.pdbx_description
1 polymer ?
#
loop_
_entity_poly.entity_id
_entity_poly.type
_entity_poly.pdbx_seq_one_letter_code
_entity_poly.pdbx_strand_id
1 'polypeptide(L)'
;MSLRNIITHPLAVMISFMIVLISGEHVGGFYIIYLLMGITHGTIPSLFGIAGIVLLVPALLIAQRKQAISIYLLNIVGILFMILSLFLFFFNDEQRYNINTFYQFIPFCTITLFCLLALIFLAGNIRILLRAGLIKK
;
A
#
# COMPACT_ATOMS: atom_id res chain seq x y z
N MET A 1 6.18 -16.38 -16.31
CA MET A 1 6.02 -15.71 -15.00
C MET A 1 4.79 -16.32 -14.32
N SER A 2 4.89 -16.83 -13.08
CA SER A 2 3.73 -17.44 -12.40
C SER A 2 2.82 -16.36 -11.83
N LEU A 3 1.49 -16.57 -11.84
CA LEU A 3 0.50 -15.68 -11.22
C LEU A 3 0.87 -15.36 -9.76
N ARG A 4 1.36 -16.38 -9.03
CA ARG A 4 1.85 -16.23 -7.66
C ARG A 4 2.95 -15.17 -7.55
N ASN A 5 3.89 -15.13 -8.49
CA ASN A 5 5.00 -14.19 -8.46
C ASN A 5 4.53 -12.74 -8.71
N ILE A 6 3.44 -12.57 -9.45
CA ILE A 6 2.87 -11.25 -9.75
C ILE A 6 2.14 -10.71 -8.51
N ILE A 7 1.27 -11.50 -7.90
CA ILE A 7 0.47 -11.07 -6.73
C ILE A 7 1.32 -10.87 -5.46
N THR A 8 2.49 -11.51 -5.37
CA THR A 8 3.45 -11.29 -4.28
C THR A 8 4.53 -10.27 -4.63
N HIS A 9 4.41 -9.56 -5.76
CA HIS A 9 5.41 -8.56 -6.15
C HIS A 9 5.11 -7.22 -5.47
N PRO A 10 6.13 -6.51 -4.91
CA PRO A 10 5.94 -5.18 -4.33
C PRO A 10 5.30 -4.18 -5.30
N LEU A 11 5.64 -4.24 -6.61
CA LEU A 11 4.96 -3.43 -7.65
C LEU A 11 3.44 -3.64 -7.67
N ALA A 12 2.95 -4.87 -7.48
CA ALA A 12 1.50 -5.11 -7.53
C ALA A 12 0.79 -4.37 -6.39
N VAL A 13 1.38 -4.37 -5.19
CA VAL A 13 0.88 -3.61 -4.04
C VAL A 13 0.94 -2.11 -4.33
N MET A 14 2.08 -1.59 -4.80
CA MET A 14 2.24 -0.18 -5.14
C MET A 14 1.25 0.30 -6.21
N ILE A 15 1.09 -0.46 -7.30
CA ILE A 15 0.16 -0.12 -8.38
C ILE A 15 -1.28 -0.16 -7.86
N SER A 16 -1.66 -1.19 -7.11
CA SER A 16 -3.01 -1.27 -6.56
C SER A 16 -3.32 -0.13 -5.59
N PHE A 17 -2.33 0.28 -4.77
CA PHE A 17 -2.45 1.47 -3.92
C PHE A 17 -2.66 2.73 -4.76
N MET A 18 -1.87 2.92 -5.83
CA MET A 18 -2.06 4.05 -6.75
C MET A 18 -3.42 4.05 -7.43
N ILE A 19 -3.97 2.88 -7.78
CA ILE A 19 -5.30 2.77 -8.38
C ILE A 19 -6.38 3.22 -7.38
N VAL A 20 -6.27 2.83 -6.10
CA VAL A 20 -7.15 3.34 -5.03
C VAL A 20 -7.07 4.87 -4.97
N LEU A 21 -5.87 5.43 -5.14
CA LEU A 21 -5.63 6.86 -5.18
C LEU A 21 -6.07 7.57 -6.48
N ILE A 22 -6.71 6.87 -7.40
CA ILE A 22 -7.27 7.48 -8.63
C ILE A 22 -8.79 7.29 -8.67
N SER A 23 -9.35 6.35 -7.92
CA SER A 23 -10.78 6.03 -7.88
C SER A 23 -11.58 6.90 -6.89
N GLY A 24 -11.61 8.23 -7.08
CA GLY A 24 -12.39 9.17 -6.26
C GLY A 24 -13.82 9.43 -6.76
N GLU A 25 -14.64 10.09 -5.93
CA GLU A 25 -16.08 10.34 -6.13
C GLU A 25 -16.43 11.12 -7.41
N HIS A 26 -15.46 11.85 -7.96
CA HIS A 26 -15.54 12.41 -9.31
C HIS A 26 -14.68 11.59 -10.26
N VAL A 27 -15.23 11.24 -11.43
CA VAL A 27 -14.48 10.70 -12.58
C VAL A 27 -13.35 11.69 -12.89
N GLY A 28 -12.15 11.46 -12.35
CA GLY A 28 -11.00 12.37 -12.48
C GLY A 28 -10.63 13.22 -11.25
N GLY A 29 -11.29 13.05 -10.10
CA GLY A 29 -10.85 13.62 -8.82
C GLY A 29 -9.66 12.85 -8.27
N PHE A 30 -8.47 13.07 -8.83
CA PHE A 30 -7.25 12.37 -8.47
C PHE A 30 -6.96 12.51 -6.97
N TYR A 31 -7.13 11.44 -6.21
CA TYR A 31 -6.54 11.29 -4.86
C TYR A 31 -4.99 11.46 -4.93
N ILE A 32 -4.37 11.25 -6.09
CA ILE A 32 -2.98 11.67 -6.41
C ILE A 32 -2.78 13.17 -6.25
N ILE A 33 -3.74 14.00 -6.68
CA ILE A 33 -3.68 15.45 -6.47
C ILE A 33 -3.82 15.76 -4.98
N TYR A 34 -4.63 15.01 -4.22
CA TYR A 34 -4.62 15.12 -2.75
C TYR A 34 -3.31 14.65 -2.10
N LEU A 35 -2.59 13.70 -2.70
CA LEU A 35 -1.25 13.33 -2.25
C LEU A 35 -0.23 14.42 -2.56
N LEU A 36 -0.25 14.99 -3.77
CA LEU A 36 0.62 16.10 -4.19
C LEU A 36 0.32 17.40 -3.43
N MET A 37 -0.94 17.80 -3.36
CA MET A 37 -1.42 18.92 -2.54
C MET A 37 -1.22 18.63 -1.05
N GLY A 38 -1.38 17.37 -0.64
CA GLY A 38 -1.13 16.93 0.72
C GLY A 38 0.34 16.95 1.11
N ILE A 39 1.27 16.78 0.17
CA ILE A 39 2.70 17.02 0.41
C ILE A 39 2.93 18.51 0.67
N THR A 40 2.33 19.38 -0.15
CA THR A 40 2.49 20.84 -0.01
C THR A 40 1.75 21.42 1.20
N HIS A 41 0.66 20.79 1.64
CA HIS A 41 -0.14 21.18 2.80
C HIS A 41 0.10 20.31 4.05
N GLY A 42 1.01 19.32 3.98
CA GLY A 42 1.38 18.46 5.10
C GLY A 42 0.26 17.55 5.62
N THR A 43 -0.70 17.14 4.80
CA THR A 43 -1.80 16.29 5.25
C THR A 43 -1.24 14.93 5.69
N ILE A 44 -1.44 14.56 6.95
CA ILE A 44 -0.92 13.31 7.54
C ILE A 44 -1.13 12.06 6.65
N PRO A 45 -2.29 11.85 5.99
CA PRO A 45 -2.50 10.69 5.12
C PRO A 45 -1.51 10.59 3.94
N SER A 46 -1.15 11.72 3.31
CA SER A 46 -0.27 11.74 2.13
C SER A 46 1.17 11.35 2.50
N LEU A 47 1.65 11.81 3.66
CA LEU A 47 2.98 11.48 4.19
C LEU A 47 3.10 9.97 4.44
N PHE A 48 2.09 9.36 5.07
CA PHE A 48 2.07 7.91 5.27
C PHE A 48 2.02 7.14 3.94
N GLY A 49 1.23 7.61 2.96
CA GLY A 49 1.15 6.97 1.65
C GLY A 49 2.49 6.93 0.94
N ILE A 50 3.18 8.08 0.88
CA ILE A 50 4.50 8.21 0.24
C ILE A 50 5.57 7.43 0.98
N ALA A 51 5.63 7.57 2.31
CA ALA A 51 6.57 6.82 3.13
C ALA A 51 6.37 5.31 2.91
N GLY A 52 5.12 4.85 2.84
CA GLY A 52 4.78 3.47 2.52
C GLY A 52 5.35 3.00 1.18
N ILE A 53 5.17 3.79 0.12
CA ILE A 53 5.71 3.49 -1.21
C ILE A 53 7.25 3.46 -1.19
N VAL A 54 7.89 4.48 -0.61
CA VAL A 54 9.35 4.60 -0.55
C VAL A 54 9.97 3.41 0.17
N LEU A 55 9.34 2.92 1.24
CA LEU A 55 9.79 1.75 1.99
C LEU A 55 9.77 0.45 1.17
N LEU A 56 8.92 0.35 0.13
CA LEU A 56 8.85 -0.80 -0.76
C LEU A 56 9.87 -0.74 -1.92
N VAL A 57 10.44 0.43 -2.23
CA VAL A 57 11.38 0.62 -3.35
C VAL A 57 12.62 -0.28 -3.26
N PRO A 58 13.28 -0.49 -2.10
CA PRO A 58 14.42 -1.39 -2.01
C PRO A 58 14.11 -2.83 -2.46
N ALA A 59 12.87 -3.29 -2.27
CA ALA A 59 12.43 -4.61 -2.71
C ALA A 59 12.28 -4.73 -4.23
N LEU A 60 12.27 -3.61 -4.97
CA LEU A 60 12.30 -3.57 -6.44
C LEU A 60 13.70 -3.66 -7.01
N LEU A 61 14.68 -3.10 -6.31
CA LEU A 61 16.06 -2.99 -6.78
C LEU A 61 16.85 -4.28 -6.56
N ILE A 62 16.42 -5.11 -5.60
CA ILE A 62 17.14 -6.31 -5.19
C ILE A 62 16.27 -7.54 -5.46
N ALA A 63 16.83 -8.49 -6.23
CA ALA A 63 16.17 -9.76 -6.52
C ALA A 63 15.77 -10.47 -5.23
N GLN A 64 14.53 -10.98 -5.15
CA GLN A 64 13.94 -11.60 -3.95
C GLN A 64 14.87 -12.60 -3.23
N ARG A 65 15.60 -13.43 -3.99
CA ARG A 65 16.51 -14.44 -3.44
C ARG A 65 17.72 -13.87 -2.69
N LYS A 66 18.07 -12.60 -2.93
CA LYS A 66 19.21 -11.90 -2.32
C LYS A 66 18.79 -10.82 -1.33
N GLN A 67 17.48 -10.71 -1.04
CA GLN A 67 16.99 -9.68 -0.14
C GLN A 67 17.43 -9.96 1.31
N ALA A 68 17.99 -8.93 1.95
CA ALA A 68 18.30 -8.96 3.36
C ALA A 68 17.02 -8.98 4.21
N ILE A 69 17.11 -9.49 5.44
CA ILE A 69 16.00 -9.53 6.41
C ILE A 69 15.39 -8.13 6.62
N SER A 70 16.23 -7.09 6.62
CA SER A 70 15.80 -5.70 6.74
C SER A 70 14.81 -5.28 5.65
N ILE A 71 14.93 -5.80 4.42
CA ILE A 71 14.00 -5.47 3.32
C ILE A 71 12.60 -6.01 3.59
N TYR A 72 12.50 -7.22 4.16
CA TYR A 72 11.20 -7.79 4.56
C TYR A 72 10.55 -6.98 5.69
N LEU A 73 11.35 -6.44 6.62
CA LEU A 73 10.86 -5.51 7.64
C LEU A 73 10.37 -4.19 7.04
N LEU A 74 11.15 -3.59 6.13
CA LEU A 74 10.75 -2.37 5.41
C LEU A 74 9.45 -2.59 4.63
N ASN A 75 9.28 -3.72 3.97
CA ASN A 75 8.05 -4.07 3.26
C ASN A 75 6.85 -4.13 4.21
N ILE A 76 6.98 -4.79 5.37
CA ILE A 76 5.92 -4.87 6.38
C ILE A 76 5.53 -3.46 6.84
N VAL A 77 6.50 -2.64 7.24
CA VAL A 77 6.26 -1.27 7.70
C VAL A 77 5.63 -0.42 6.58
N GLY A 78 6.11 -0.56 5.34
CA GLY A 78 5.58 0.17 4.21
C GLY A 78 4.12 -0.16 3.89
N ILE A 79 3.73 -1.44 4.00
CA ILE A 79 2.32 -1.85 3.87
C ILE A 79 1.47 -1.23 4.97
N LEU A 80 1.93 -1.27 6.22
CA LEU A 80 1.21 -0.67 7.36
C LEU A 80 1.00 0.82 7.16
N PHE A 81 2.00 1.53 6.64
CA PHE A 81 1.89 2.95 6.30
C PHE A 81 0.90 3.23 5.17
N MET A 82 0.87 2.40 4.12
CA MET A 82 -0.15 2.54 3.05
C MET A 82 -1.57 2.26 3.58
N ILE A 83 -1.74 1.26 4.45
CA ILE A 83 -3.04 0.98 5.10
C ILE A 83 -3.46 2.15 5.99
N LEU A 84 -2.55 2.66 6.82
CA LEU A 84 -2.81 3.78 7.72
C LEU A 84 -3.14 5.05 6.92
N SER A 85 -2.46 5.28 5.80
CA SER A 85 -2.76 6.37 4.86
C SER A 85 -4.21 6.31 4.39
N LEU A 86 -4.68 5.16 3.88
CA LEU A 86 -6.08 5.01 3.45
C LEU A 86 -7.05 5.16 4.63
N PHE A 87 -6.74 4.56 5.77
CA PHE A 87 -7.60 4.64 6.95
C PHE A 87 -7.79 6.10 7.38
N LEU A 88 -6.70 6.85 7.55
CA LEU A 88 -6.79 8.26 7.90
C LEU A 88 -7.51 9.07 6.82
N PHE A 89 -7.32 8.74 5.54
CA PHE A 89 -7.97 9.50 4.49
C PHE A 89 -9.50 9.31 4.48
N PHE A 90 -9.96 8.07 4.59
CA PHE A 90 -11.39 7.77 4.55
C PHE A 90 -12.10 8.10 5.87
N PHE A 91 -11.45 7.94 7.02
CA PHE A 91 -12.12 8.04 8.33
C PHE A 91 -11.81 9.33 9.11
N ASN A 92 -10.79 10.11 8.74
CA ASN A 92 -10.43 11.36 9.43
C ASN A 92 -11.01 12.62 8.76
N ASP A 93 -12.00 12.46 7.88
CA ASP A 93 -12.67 13.57 7.22
C ASP A 93 -13.89 14.03 8.03
N GLU A 94 -13.86 15.26 8.54
CA GLU A 94 -14.92 15.83 9.39
C GLU A 94 -16.29 15.85 8.69
N GLN A 95 -16.30 15.97 7.36
CA GLN A 95 -17.53 16.03 6.56
C GLN A 95 -18.01 14.66 6.06
N ARG A 96 -17.27 13.57 6.37
CA ARG A 96 -17.52 12.20 5.86
C ARG A 96 -17.65 12.12 4.33
N TYR A 97 -17.12 13.10 3.60
CA TYR A 97 -17.19 13.15 2.14
C TYR A 97 -16.53 11.91 1.55
N ASN A 98 -15.36 11.55 2.08
CA ASN A 98 -14.61 10.38 1.61
C ASN A 98 -15.32 9.04 1.87
N ILE A 99 -16.14 8.92 2.92
CA ILE A 99 -16.87 7.68 3.24
C ILE A 99 -17.89 7.33 2.15
N ASN A 100 -18.49 8.34 1.50
CA ASN A 100 -19.49 8.09 0.46
C ASN A 100 -18.88 7.40 -0.78
N THR A 101 -17.56 7.50 -0.96
CA THR A 101 -16.80 6.80 -2.00
C THR A 101 -16.96 5.27 -1.93
N PHE A 102 -17.25 4.71 -0.75
CA PHE A 102 -17.49 3.26 -0.60
C PHE A 102 -18.81 2.78 -1.21
N TYR A 103 -19.77 3.67 -1.49
CA TYR A 103 -21.00 3.31 -2.19
C TYR A 103 -20.81 3.21 -3.71
N GLN A 104 -19.68 3.71 -4.21
CA GLN A 104 -19.34 3.59 -5.62
C GLN A 104 -18.68 2.23 -5.89
N PHE A 105 -19.08 1.59 -6.98
CA PHE A 105 -18.58 0.25 -7.34
C PHE A 105 -17.06 0.23 -7.60
N ILE A 106 -16.55 1.20 -8.38
CA ILE A 106 -15.14 1.24 -8.76
C ILE A 106 -14.22 1.39 -7.53
N PRO A 107 -14.40 2.40 -6.65
CA PRO A 107 -13.55 2.57 -5.49
C PRO A 107 -13.64 1.40 -4.48
N PHE A 108 -14.83 0.81 -4.34
CA PHE A 108 -14.99 -0.39 -3.52
C PHE A 108 -14.15 -1.56 -4.06
N CYS A 109 -14.20 -1.81 -5.38
CA CYS A 109 -13.42 -2.86 -6.02
C CYS A 109 -11.91 -2.62 -5.90
N THR A 110 -11.45 -1.39 -6.08
CA THR A 110 -10.01 -1.05 -6.04
C THR A 110 -9.45 -1.16 -4.62
N ILE A 111 -10.19 -0.71 -3.60
CA ILE A 111 -9.79 -0.86 -2.20
C ILE A 111 -9.74 -2.34 -1.81
N THR A 112 -10.76 -3.11 -2.21
CA THR A 112 -10.79 -4.56 -1.96
C THR A 112 -9.58 -5.25 -2.60
N LEU A 113 -9.25 -4.91 -3.84
CA LEU A 113 -8.08 -5.44 -4.54
C LEU A 113 -6.77 -5.09 -3.82
N PHE A 114 -6.60 -3.83 -3.42
CA PHE A 114 -5.44 -3.40 -2.65
C PHE A 114 -5.32 -4.17 -1.32
N CYS A 115 -6.40 -4.28 -0.55
CA CYS A 115 -6.39 -5.01 0.72
C CYS A 115 -5.99 -6.48 0.53
N LEU A 116 -6.52 -7.15 -0.49
CA LEU A 116 -6.16 -8.55 -0.78
C LEU A 116 -4.67 -8.69 -1.13
N LEU A 117 -4.16 -7.83 -2.03
CA LEU A 117 -2.74 -7.85 -2.42
C LEU A 117 -1.83 -7.50 -1.24
N ALA A 118 -2.19 -6.49 -0.45
CA ALA A 118 -1.46 -6.08 0.74
C ALA A 118 -1.38 -7.21 1.77
N LEU A 119 -2.49 -7.91 2.05
CA LEU A 119 -2.51 -9.02 3.00
C LEU A 119 -1.69 -10.22 2.51
N ILE A 120 -1.80 -10.59 1.23
CA ILE A 120 -1.02 -11.68 0.64
C ILE A 120 0.48 -11.35 0.70
N PHE A 121 0.85 -10.12 0.34
CA PHE A 121 2.23 -9.67 0.37
C PHE A 121 2.76 -9.61 1.81
N LEU A 122 1.97 -9.09 2.76
CA LEU A 122 2.30 -9.02 4.18
C LEU A 122 2.54 -10.43 4.77
N ALA A 123 1.62 -11.37 4.54
CA ALA A 123 1.75 -12.75 4.99
C ALA A 123 2.99 -13.42 4.42
N GLY A 124 3.33 -13.15 3.14
CA GLY A 124 4.55 -13.62 2.50
C GLY A 124 5.81 -13.10 3.20
N ASN A 125 5.89 -11.80 3.47
CA ASN A 125 7.03 -11.18 4.14
C ASN A 125 7.19 -11.70 5.59
N ILE A 126 6.10 -11.79 6.35
CA ILE A 126 6.10 -12.33 7.72
C ILE A 126 6.59 -13.78 7.74
N ARG A 127 6.10 -14.62 6.83
CA ARG A 127 6.51 -16.03 6.74
C ARG A 127 8.02 -16.17 6.50
N ILE A 128 8.60 -15.32 5.67
CA ILE A 128 10.05 -15.34 5.39
C ILE A 128 10.83 -14.89 6.63
N LEU A 129 10.37 -13.84 7.32
CA LEU A 129 10.98 -13.35 8.55
C LEU A 129 11.01 -14.43 9.65
N LEU A 130 9.89 -15.13 9.84
CA LEU A 130 9.77 -16.23 10.82
C LEU A 130 10.72 -17.39 10.47
N ARG A 131 10.85 -17.76 9.19
CA ARG A 131 11.79 -18.80 8.75
C ARG A 131 13.25 -18.41 8.97
N ALA A 132 13.61 -17.16 8.69
CA ALA A 132 14.96 -16.67 8.93
C ALA A 132 15.33 -16.68 10.43
N GLY A 133 14.36 -16.44 11.31
CA GLY A 133 14.53 -16.56 12.77
C GLY A 133 14.69 -18.00 13.27
N LEU A 134 14.09 -18.98 12.59
CA LEU A 134 14.16 -20.40 12.96
C LEU A 134 15.49 -21.08 12.58
N ILE A 135 16.19 -20.61 11.54
CA ILE A 135 17.46 -21.19 11.07
C ILE A 135 18.66 -20.70 11.92
N LYS A 136 18.47 -19.64 12.71
CA LYS A 136 19.51 -19.08 13.61
C LYS A 136 19.51 -19.68 15.03
N LYS A 137 18.73 -20.73 15.28
CA LYS A 137 18.80 -21.54 16.50
C LYS A 137 19.50 -22.85 16.21
#